data_AF-A0A9P3P200-F1
#
_entry.id   AF-A0A9P3P200-F1
#
_cell.length_a   1.000
_cell.length_b   1.000
_cell.length_c   1.000
_cell.angle_alpha   90.00
_cell.angle_beta   90.00
_cell.angle_gamma   90.00
#
_symmetry.space_group_name_H-M   'P 1'
#
loop_
_entity.id
_entity.type
_entity.pdbx_description
1 polymer ?
#
loop_
_entity_poly.entity_id
_entity_poly.type
_entity_poly.pdbx_seq_one_letter_code
_entity_poly.pdbx_strand_id
1 'polypeptide(L)'
;MAIEAKAAGRAKGGWISLGWSPKGKMSPADAVIGNMVGGLVMPYVIKGYKMSKLQPTSAFKIGDNAATVTTATNDTIITFSRYKNSGVYARFPMVGLTKLIWAFSNSGSPSLAFHGDSYGTAKVDFSCRYAPSSKAEEDYEDEDDDNNDDNQTRRK
;
A
#
# COMPACT_ATOMS: atom_id res chain seq x y z
N MET A 1 8.16 6.54 -9.67
CA MET A 1 7.22 5.39 -9.59
C MET A 1 7.04 5.00 -8.12
N ALA A 2 5.79 4.92 -7.66
CA ALA A 2 5.44 4.51 -6.31
C ALA A 2 4.86 3.09 -6.31
N ILE A 3 4.90 2.42 -5.17
CA ILE A 3 4.23 1.13 -4.96
C ILE A 3 3.05 1.39 -4.04
N GLU A 4 1.84 1.05 -4.48
CA GLU A 4 0.66 1.06 -3.64
C GLU A 4 0.68 -0.16 -2.71
N ALA A 5 0.38 0.06 -1.45
CA ALA A 5 0.29 -0.99 -0.44
C ALA A 5 -0.98 -0.81 0.39
N LYS A 6 -1.63 -1.94 0.67
CA LYS A 6 -2.82 -2.02 1.51
C LYS A 6 -2.57 -3.01 2.65
N ALA A 7 -2.86 -2.60 3.88
CA ALA A 7 -2.91 -3.50 5.02
C ALA A 7 -4.29 -3.40 5.69
N ALA A 8 -4.89 -4.56 5.97
CA ALA A 8 -6.16 -4.67 6.65
C ALA A 8 -5.99 -5.48 7.94
N GLY A 9 -6.59 -5.04 9.03
CA GLY A 9 -6.54 -5.74 10.31
C GLY A 9 -7.70 -5.36 11.21
N ARG A 10 -8.06 -6.26 12.14
CA ARG A 10 -9.12 -6.02 13.13
C ARG A 10 -8.57 -5.25 14.33
N ALA A 11 -8.17 -4.00 14.11
CA ALA A 11 -7.67 -3.14 15.15
C ALA A 11 -8.80 -2.20 15.60
N LYS A 12 -9.49 -2.49 16.69
CA LYS A 12 -10.61 -1.64 17.13
C LYS A 12 -10.09 -0.35 17.80
N GLY A 13 -9.75 0.68 17.04
CA GLY A 13 -9.37 2.00 17.59
C GLY A 13 -7.90 2.18 18.00
N GLY A 14 -7.02 1.24 17.66
CA GLY A 14 -5.58 1.32 17.94
C GLY A 14 -4.70 1.76 16.77
N TRP A 15 -3.77 0.90 16.35
CA TRP A 15 -2.87 1.13 15.23
C TRP A 15 -2.67 -0.13 14.38
N ILE A 16 -2.28 0.05 13.12
CA ILE A 16 -1.87 -1.01 12.20
C ILE A 16 -0.57 -0.61 11.52
N SER A 17 0.28 -1.58 11.22
CA SER A 17 1.56 -1.36 10.57
C SER A 17 1.83 -2.37 9.45
N LEU A 18 2.51 -1.88 8.42
CA LEU A 18 3.12 -2.69 7.38
C LEU A 18 4.57 -2.25 7.23
N GLY A 19 5.49 -3.20 7.19
CA GLY A 19 6.91 -2.92 7.14
C GLY A 19 7.72 -3.87 6.29
N TRP A 20 9.00 -3.54 6.14
CA TRP A 20 9.98 -4.25 5.33
C TRP A 20 11.18 -4.56 6.19
N SER A 21 11.50 -5.85 6.27
CA SER A 21 12.57 -6.36 7.10
C SER A 21 13.49 -7.27 6.30
N PRO A 22 14.80 -7.01 6.25
CA PRO A 22 15.75 -7.96 5.65
C PRO A 22 15.68 -9.34 6.30
N LYS A 23 15.30 -9.39 7.59
CA LYS A 23 15.30 -10.61 8.42
C LYS A 23 13.91 -11.20 8.65
N GLY A 24 12.83 -10.55 8.21
CA GLY A 24 11.47 -10.95 8.56
C GLY A 24 11.19 -10.84 10.06
N LYS A 25 11.89 -9.92 10.74
CA LYS A 25 11.76 -9.63 12.17
C LYS A 25 11.50 -8.14 12.36
N MET A 26 10.90 -7.77 13.49
CA MET A 26 10.58 -6.39 13.84
C MET A 26 11.80 -5.45 13.72
N SER A 27 13.01 -5.92 14.04
CA SER A 27 14.22 -5.12 13.93
C SER A 27 15.37 -5.87 13.25
N PRO A 28 16.17 -5.19 12.40
CA PRO A 28 15.92 -3.86 11.85
C PRO A 28 14.83 -3.89 10.76
N ALA A 29 13.92 -2.91 10.76
CA ALA A 29 12.89 -2.77 9.72
C ALA A 29 12.54 -1.31 9.44
N ASP A 30 11.94 -1.07 8.29
CA ASP A 30 11.18 0.15 7.98
C ASP A 30 9.70 -0.19 8.10
N ALA A 31 8.86 0.73 8.58
CA ALA A 31 7.42 0.50 8.65
C ALA A 31 6.63 1.76 8.37
N VAL A 32 5.47 1.60 7.77
CA VAL A 32 4.42 2.60 7.76
C VAL A 32 3.41 2.20 8.83
N ILE A 33 3.07 3.14 9.70
CA ILE A 33 2.15 2.92 10.80
C ILE A 33 0.99 3.90 10.66
N GLY A 34 -0.22 3.36 10.58
CA GLY A 34 -1.45 4.14 10.68
C GLY A 34 -1.99 4.10 12.10
N ASN A 35 -2.19 5.27 12.69
CA ASN A 35 -2.89 5.43 13.96
C ASN A 35 -4.34 5.84 13.67
N MET A 36 -5.30 5.09 14.23
CA MET A 36 -6.71 5.42 14.09
C MET A 36 -7.09 6.66 14.89
N VAL A 37 -6.40 6.94 15.99
CA VAL A 37 -6.58 8.18 16.73
C VAL A 37 -5.71 9.25 16.10
N GLY A 38 -6.38 10.16 15.39
CA GLY A 38 -5.75 11.24 14.62
C GLY A 38 -5.67 10.97 13.11
N GLY A 39 -6.00 9.75 12.66
CA GLY A 39 -6.01 9.40 11.22
C GLY A 39 -4.65 9.52 10.54
N LEU A 40 -3.56 9.51 11.32
CA LEU A 40 -2.21 9.76 10.81
C LEU A 40 -1.57 8.46 10.34
N VAL A 41 -1.07 8.46 9.12
CA VAL A 41 -0.25 7.39 8.54
C VAL A 41 1.15 7.95 8.33
N MET A 42 2.14 7.36 9.00
CA MET A 42 3.50 7.92 9.05
C MET A 42 4.58 6.86 8.84
N PRO A 43 5.71 7.22 8.21
CA PRO A 43 6.88 6.36 8.08
C PRO A 43 7.71 6.32 9.38
N TYR A 44 8.22 5.13 9.70
CA TYR A 44 9.06 4.85 10.87
C TYR A 44 10.26 3.96 10.51
N VAL A 45 11.37 4.15 11.25
CA VAL A 45 12.45 3.16 11.34
C VAL A 45 12.34 2.42 12.67
N ILE A 46 12.44 1.09 12.62
CA ILE A 46 12.46 0.22 13.78
C ILE A 46 13.89 -0.26 14.05
N LYS A 47 14.51 0.29 15.10
CA LYS A 47 15.90 0.00 15.51
C LYS A 47 16.00 -1.01 16.65
N GLY A 48 14.86 -1.47 17.20
CA GLY A 48 14.81 -2.44 18.29
C GLY A 48 13.37 -2.69 18.75
N TYR A 49 13.22 -3.52 19.78
CA TYR A 49 11.91 -3.97 20.29
C TYR A 49 11.26 -3.03 21.33
N LYS A 50 11.98 -1.98 21.76
CA LYS A 50 11.48 -1.01 22.73
C LYS A 50 10.87 0.19 21.99
N MET A 51 9.86 0.83 22.60
CA MET A 51 9.25 2.06 22.08
C MET A 51 10.25 3.16 21.76
N SER A 52 11.28 3.34 22.58
CA SER A 52 12.35 4.32 22.34
C SER A 52 13.22 4.02 21.11
N LYS A 53 13.03 2.87 20.47
CA LYS A 53 13.72 2.45 19.24
C LYS A 53 12.81 2.49 18.00
N LEU A 54 11.55 2.90 18.15
CA LEU A 54 10.64 3.23 17.08
C LEU A 54 10.70 4.75 16.84
N GLN A 55 11.17 5.17 15.67
CA GLN A 55 11.41 6.59 15.39
C GLN A 55 10.73 7.00 14.09
N PRO A 56 9.93 8.09 14.06
CA PRO A 56 9.50 8.70 12.81
C PRO A 56 10.71 8.97 11.92
N THR A 57 10.53 8.85 10.61
CA THR A 57 11.66 8.96 9.67
C THR A 57 11.31 9.73 8.41
N SER A 58 12.27 10.49 7.90
CA SER A 58 12.24 11.03 6.53
C SER A 58 13.11 10.22 5.57
N ALA A 59 13.70 9.11 6.03
CA ALA A 59 14.59 8.26 5.25
C ALA A 59 13.89 7.48 4.14
N PHE A 60 12.56 7.48 4.12
CA PHE A 60 11.74 7.17 2.96
C PHE A 60 10.45 7.99 3.01
N LYS A 61 9.84 8.20 1.86
CA LYS A 61 8.63 8.99 1.68
C LYS A 61 7.46 8.07 1.36
N ILE A 62 6.31 8.42 1.91
CA ILE A 62 5.00 7.91 1.48
C ILE A 62 4.28 9.02 0.69
N GLY A 63 3.38 8.65 -0.21
CA GLY A 63 2.57 9.59 -0.98
C GLY A 63 1.42 10.16 -0.17
N ASP A 64 1.30 11.49 -0.15
CA ASP A 64 0.35 12.23 0.70
C ASP A 64 -1.12 11.87 0.39
N ASN A 65 -1.45 11.70 -0.89
CA ASN A 65 -2.83 11.42 -1.35
C ASN A 65 -3.26 9.96 -1.17
N ALA A 66 -2.32 9.05 -0.90
CA ALA A 66 -2.62 7.63 -0.81
C ALA A 66 -2.83 7.17 0.63
N ALA A 67 -2.45 7.98 1.62
CA ALA A 67 -2.34 7.63 3.02
C ALA A 67 -3.70 7.78 3.73
N THR A 68 -4.56 6.77 3.66
CA THR A 68 -5.89 6.80 4.27
C THR A 68 -6.05 5.74 5.34
N VAL A 69 -6.80 6.08 6.40
CA VAL A 69 -7.29 5.13 7.40
C VAL A 69 -8.80 5.04 7.24
N THR A 70 -9.33 3.86 6.89
CA THR A 70 -10.77 3.61 6.95
C THR A 70 -11.08 2.61 8.04
N THR A 71 -12.11 2.91 8.83
CA THR A 71 -12.62 2.04 9.89
C THR A 71 -14.04 1.63 9.55
N ALA A 72 -14.24 0.36 9.18
CA ALA A 72 -15.55 -0.27 9.20
C ALA A 72 -15.75 -0.96 10.56
N THR A 73 -16.97 -1.43 10.87
CA THR A 73 -17.37 -1.97 12.19
C THR A 73 -16.37 -2.94 12.82
N ASN A 74 -15.56 -3.66 12.02
CA ASN A 74 -14.50 -4.54 12.51
C ASN A 74 -13.14 -4.41 11.84
N ASP A 75 -12.98 -3.55 10.83
CA ASP A 75 -11.76 -3.53 9.99
C ASP A 75 -11.13 -2.15 9.97
N THR A 76 -9.81 -2.13 10.15
CA THR A 76 -8.97 -0.97 9.86
C THR A 76 -8.18 -1.26 8.60
N ILE A 77 -8.29 -0.36 7.63
CA ILE A 77 -7.50 -0.41 6.42
C ILE A 77 -6.58 0.80 6.40
N ILE A 78 -5.28 0.55 6.21
CA ILE A 78 -4.35 1.57 5.75
C ILE A 78 -4.06 1.36 4.28
N THR A 79 -4.27 2.40 3.50
CA THR A 79 -3.76 2.51 2.13
C THR A 79 -2.63 3.51 2.16
N PHE A 80 -1.55 3.29 1.40
CA PHE A 80 -0.52 4.29 1.15
C PHE A 80 0.31 3.91 -0.08
N SER A 81 1.05 4.88 -0.60
CA SER A 81 2.04 4.68 -1.66
C SER A 81 3.44 4.89 -1.09
N ARG A 82 4.41 4.01 -1.36
CA ARG A 82 5.83 4.24 -0.99
C ARG A 82 6.64 4.62 -2.23
N TYR A 83 7.44 5.68 -2.13
CA TYR A 83 8.33 6.08 -3.22
C TYR A 83 9.56 5.17 -3.29
N LYS A 84 9.79 4.59 -4.48
CA LYS A 84 10.87 3.65 -4.76
C LYS A 84 12.28 4.18 -4.39
N ASN A 85 12.57 5.45 -4.68
CA ASN A 85 13.91 6.03 -4.55
C ASN A 85 14.00 7.08 -3.43
N SER A 86 13.18 6.97 -2.40
CA SER A 86 13.17 7.97 -1.33
C SER A 86 14.13 7.59 -0.20
N GLY A 87 15.18 8.40 -0.05
CA GLY A 87 16.07 8.51 1.12
C GLY A 87 17.20 7.48 1.24
N VAL A 88 17.95 7.59 2.36
CA VAL A 88 19.30 6.99 2.55
C VAL A 88 19.25 5.53 3.03
N TYR A 89 18.11 5.09 3.56
CA TYR A 89 17.93 3.75 4.11
C TYR A 89 16.77 3.03 3.41
N ALA A 90 16.97 2.61 2.16
CA ALA A 90 16.02 1.76 1.46
C ALA A 90 16.22 0.30 1.90
N ARG A 91 15.68 -0.08 3.07
CA ARG A 91 15.59 -1.52 3.43
C ARG A 91 14.51 -2.24 2.62
N PHE A 92 13.86 -1.53 1.72
CA PHE A 92 12.95 -2.03 0.71
C PHE A 92 13.77 -2.55 -0.49
N PRO A 93 13.92 -3.87 -0.67
CA PRO A 93 14.50 -4.41 -1.90
C PRO A 93 13.51 -4.16 -3.03
N MET A 94 13.95 -3.39 -4.03
CA MET A 94 13.15 -3.10 -5.23
C MET A 94 13.09 -4.27 -6.23
N VAL A 95 13.88 -5.32 -5.97
CA VAL A 95 13.98 -6.52 -6.79
C VAL A 95 14.17 -7.74 -5.88
N GLY A 96 13.60 -8.86 -6.29
CA GLY A 96 13.75 -10.15 -5.60
C GLY A 96 12.86 -10.30 -4.36
N LEU A 97 13.19 -11.32 -3.57
CA LEU A 97 12.41 -11.76 -2.44
C LEU A 97 12.52 -10.79 -1.24
N THR A 98 11.42 -10.14 -0.92
CA THR A 98 11.29 -9.20 0.19
C THR A 98 10.45 -9.80 1.30
N LYS A 99 10.84 -9.60 2.56
CA LYS A 99 10.02 -10.00 3.70
C LYS A 99 9.25 -8.78 4.22
N LEU A 100 7.94 -8.84 4.02
CA LEU A 100 7.01 -7.93 4.65
C LEU A 100 6.76 -8.38 6.09
N ILE A 101 6.68 -7.43 7.00
CA ILE A 101 6.23 -7.66 8.37
C ILE A 101 4.95 -6.86 8.57
N TRP A 102 4.05 -7.38 9.38
CA TRP A 102 2.83 -6.68 9.76
C TRP A 102 2.58 -6.85 11.25
N ALA A 103 1.91 -5.86 11.85
CA ALA A 103 1.46 -5.92 13.23
C ALA A 103 0.31 -4.93 13.44
N PHE A 104 -0.56 -5.20 14.40
CA PHE A 104 -1.62 -4.28 14.81
C PHE A 104 -1.93 -4.37 16.30
N SER A 105 -2.58 -3.34 16.83
CA SER A 105 -2.96 -3.26 18.25
C SER A 105 -4.13 -4.18 18.61
N ASN A 106 -3.98 -4.96 19.68
CA ASN A 106 -5.03 -5.83 20.22
C ASN A 106 -5.98 -5.13 21.19
N SER A 107 -5.56 -4.01 21.77
CA SER A 107 -6.26 -3.38 22.91
C SER A 107 -7.15 -2.21 22.51
N GLY A 108 -7.20 -1.88 21.21
CA GLY A 108 -7.81 -0.63 20.77
C GLY A 108 -7.14 0.62 21.32
N SER A 109 -5.96 0.47 21.93
CA SER A 109 -5.18 1.59 22.41
C SER A 109 -4.51 2.27 21.22
N PRO A 110 -4.62 3.61 21.10
CA PRO A 110 -3.90 4.37 20.10
C PRO A 110 -2.41 4.53 20.41
N SER A 111 -1.99 4.13 21.60
CA SER A 111 -0.57 4.06 21.91
C SER A 111 0.06 2.98 21.03
N LEU A 112 1.26 3.26 20.51
CA LEU A 112 2.06 2.28 19.76
C LEU A 112 2.63 1.16 20.65
N ALA A 113 1.94 0.83 21.75
CA ALA A 113 2.29 -0.23 22.69
C ALA A 113 2.39 -1.60 22.00
N PHE A 114 2.91 -2.59 22.74
CA PHE A 114 3.14 -3.94 22.24
C PHE A 114 1.92 -4.54 21.50
N HIS A 115 2.16 -5.11 20.33
CA HIS A 115 1.13 -5.68 19.44
C HIS A 115 0.56 -7.03 19.91
N GLY A 116 1.07 -7.60 21.00
CA GLY A 116 0.66 -8.95 21.42
C GLY A 116 0.96 -9.98 20.34
N ASP A 117 0.05 -10.92 20.17
CA ASP A 117 0.15 -11.99 19.17
C ASP A 117 -0.29 -11.56 17.75
N SER A 118 -0.67 -10.29 17.57
CA SER A 118 -1.13 -9.76 16.29
C SER A 118 0.02 -9.22 15.46
N TYR A 119 0.84 -10.14 14.97
CA TYR A 119 1.95 -9.85 14.09
C TYR A 119 2.23 -11.02 13.14
N GLY A 120 2.98 -10.74 12.08
CA GLY A 120 3.42 -11.79 11.18
C GLY A 120 4.44 -11.33 10.17
N THR A 121 4.83 -12.27 9.31
CA THR A 121 5.75 -12.04 8.20
C THR A 121 5.23 -12.72 6.96
N ALA A 122 5.27 -12.02 5.83
CA ALA A 122 4.97 -12.56 4.51
C ALA A 122 6.18 -12.36 3.60
N LYS A 123 6.41 -13.28 2.67
CA LYS A 123 7.42 -13.13 1.63
C LYS A 123 6.73 -12.70 0.34
N VAL A 124 7.22 -11.64 -0.27
CA VAL A 124 6.74 -11.11 -1.56
C VAL A 124 7.92 -10.99 -2.48
N ASP A 125 7.83 -11.61 -3.66
CA ASP A 125 8.84 -11.46 -4.70
C ASP A 125 8.48 -10.31 -5.63
N PHE A 126 9.33 -9.28 -5.63
CA PHE A 126 9.19 -8.12 -6.53
C PHE A 126 9.97 -8.31 -7.84
N SER A 127 10.51 -9.50 -8.12
CA SER A 127 11.14 -9.83 -9.41
C SER A 127 10.13 -9.94 -10.55
N CYS A 128 8.88 -10.30 -10.24
CA CYS A 128 7.78 -10.34 -11.19
C CYS A 128 7.43 -8.90 -11.61
N ARG A 129 7.79 -8.51 -12.84
CA ARG A 129 7.32 -7.24 -13.41
C ARG A 129 5.80 -7.22 -13.34
N TYR A 130 5.23 -6.21 -12.70
CA TYR A 130 3.86 -5.80 -12.94
C TYR A 130 3.80 -5.41 -14.42
N ALA A 131 3.47 -6.34 -15.31
CA ALA A 131 3.02 -5.97 -16.64
C ALA A 131 1.70 -5.23 -16.41
N PRO A 132 1.58 -3.93 -16.74
CA PRO A 132 0.26 -3.33 -16.75
C PRO A 132 -0.63 -4.22 -17.62
N SER A 133 -1.77 -4.66 -17.11
CA SER A 133 -2.71 -5.41 -17.95
C SER A 133 -3.13 -4.47 -19.07
N SER A 134 -2.65 -4.70 -20.28
CA SER A 134 -2.98 -3.94 -21.48
C SER A 134 -4.40 -4.23 -21.97
N LYS A 135 -5.40 -4.30 -21.08
CA LYS A 135 -6.79 -4.64 -21.40
C LYS A 135 -7.76 -3.53 -21.00
N ALA A 136 -7.52 -2.30 -21.44
CA ALA A 136 -8.50 -1.22 -21.26
C ALA A 136 -8.66 -0.28 -22.46
N GLU A 137 -8.00 -0.51 -23.60
CA GLU A 137 -8.22 0.29 -24.81
C GLU A 137 -8.14 -0.62 -26.01
N GLU A 138 -9.29 -1.07 -26.51
CA GLU A 138 -9.60 -1.55 -27.87
C GLU A 138 -10.92 -2.32 -27.72
N ASP A 139 -12.03 -1.63 -27.96
CA ASP A 139 -13.34 -2.13 -28.45
C ASP A 139 -14.36 -0.99 -28.30
N TYR A 140 -14.07 0.15 -28.94
CA TYR A 140 -15.13 0.98 -29.50
C TYR A 140 -15.09 0.67 -31.00
N GLU A 141 -15.86 -0.32 -31.42
CA GLU A 141 -16.24 -0.44 -32.82
C GLU A 141 -17.04 0.83 -33.15
N ASP A 142 -16.43 1.67 -33.97
CA ASP A 142 -17.08 2.76 -34.69
C ASP A 142 -18.04 2.05 -35.67
N GLU A 143 -19.30 1.87 -35.27
CA GLU A 143 -20.32 1.41 -36.21
C GLU A 143 -20.54 2.53 -37.23
N ASP A 144 -20.03 2.27 -38.44
CA ASP A 144 -20.27 2.99 -39.67
C ASP A 144 -21.77 3.28 -39.86
N ASP A 145 -22.20 4.51 -39.59
CA ASP A 145 -23.52 5.00 -40.01
C ASP A 145 -23.43 5.53 -41.45
N ASP A 146 -23.33 4.58 -42.38
CA ASP A 146 -23.57 4.75 -43.80
C ASP A 146 -25.03 5.17 -44.02
N ASN A 147 -25.26 6.45 -44.31
CA ASN A 147 -26.47 6.90 -45.01
C ASN A 147 -26.11 7.91 -46.10
N ASN A 148 -25.41 7.40 -47.12
CA ASN A 148 -25.27 8.03 -48.41
C ASN A 148 -26.43 7.58 -49.32
N ASP A 149 -27.60 8.19 -49.15
CA ASP A 149 -28.79 7.91 -49.94
C ASP A 149 -28.80 8.78 -51.22
N ASP A 150 -27.85 8.49 -52.12
CA ASP A 150 -27.78 9.01 -53.48
C ASP A 150 -27.92 7.84 -54.47
N ASN A 151 -29.15 7.54 -54.91
CA ASN A 151 -29.32 6.85 -56.18
C ASN A 151 -30.50 7.38 -57.02
N GLN A 152 -30.10 7.90 -58.17
CA GLN A 152 -30.89 8.29 -59.31
C GLN A 152 -31.65 7.10 -59.93
N THR A 153 -32.84 7.33 -60.51
CA THR A 153 -33.11 7.22 -61.97
C THR A 153 -34.57 6.86 -62.35
N ARG A 154 -35.17 7.75 -63.16
CA ARG A 154 -35.95 7.55 -64.42
C ARG A 154 -36.85 6.31 -64.62
N ARG A 155 -38.12 6.60 -65.00
CA ARG A 155 -38.93 6.11 -66.17
C ARG A 155 -40.42 6.30 -65.79
N LYS A 156 -41.36 6.84 -66.57
CA LYS A 156 -41.56 7.09 -68.01
C LYS A 156 -42.39 8.36 -68.18
#